data_AF-A0A6M8UJD2-F1
#
_entry.id   AF-A0A6M8UJD2-F1
#
_cell.length_a   1.000
_cell.length_b   1.000
_cell.length_c   1.000
_cell.angle_alpha   90.00
_cell.angle_beta   90.00
_cell.angle_gamma   90.00
#
_symmetry.space_group_name_H-M   'P 1'
#
loop_
_entity.id
_entity.type
_entity.pdbx_description
1 polymer ?
#
loop_
_entity_poly.entity_id
_entity_poly.type
_entity_poly.pdbx_seq_one_letter_code
_entity_poly.pdbx_strand_id
1 'polypeptide(L)'
;MDGNKQSAPAIKEGSLRLITLGEIAMAKRVFGNSIAYNRVWIHCDSYLPFGMQNPDYAMTPNGELWFREKMYRPDFSSITVRTEMKWIFIHELGHVWQHQTGQWVRLRGTFSWAANYTYDLDKKIN
;
A
#
# COMPACT_ATOMS: atom_id res chain seq x y z
N MET A 1 35.87 -20.46 5.37
CA MET A 1 34.40 -20.59 5.51
C MET A 1 33.85 -19.25 5.07
N ASP A 2 33.66 -19.09 3.77
CA ASP A 2 33.43 -17.77 3.19
C ASP A 2 31.92 -17.65 2.96
N GLY A 3 31.25 -17.15 3.99
CA GLY A 3 29.82 -16.87 3.95
C GLY A 3 29.55 -15.77 2.93
N ASN A 4 29.20 -16.16 1.72
CA ASN A 4 28.68 -15.29 0.68
C ASN A 4 27.40 -14.63 1.20
N LYS A 5 27.52 -13.43 1.76
CA LYS A 5 26.38 -12.57 2.07
C LYS A 5 25.82 -12.11 0.73
N GLN A 6 24.84 -12.84 0.20
CA GLN A 6 23.97 -12.34 -0.85
C GLN A 6 23.30 -11.07 -0.33
N SER A 7 23.83 -9.91 -0.74
CA SER A 7 23.15 -8.63 -0.60
C SER A 7 21.79 -8.75 -1.27
N ALA A 8 20.73 -8.34 -0.57
CA ALA A 8 19.40 -8.28 -1.15
C ALA A 8 19.47 -7.50 -2.48
N PRO A 9 18.80 -7.97 -3.55
CA PRO A 9 18.81 -7.28 -4.82
C PRO A 9 18.33 -5.84 -4.62
N ALA A 10 19.03 -4.90 -5.25
CA ALA A 10 18.66 -3.49 -5.19
C ALA A 10 17.22 -3.32 -5.70
N ILE A 11 16.38 -2.65 -4.92
CA ILE A 11 15.02 -2.31 -5.33
C ILE A 11 15.15 -1.34 -6.51
N LYS A 12 14.43 -1.61 -7.60
CA LYS A 12 14.42 -0.77 -8.79
C LYS A 12 13.00 -0.71 -9.34
N GLU A 13 12.61 0.46 -9.82
CA GLU A 13 11.31 0.64 -10.49
C GLU A 13 11.20 -0.20 -11.78
N GLY A 14 9.97 -0.49 -12.19
CA GLY A 14 9.62 -1.36 -13.31
C GLY A 14 9.50 -2.84 -12.93
N SER A 15 9.39 -3.14 -11.64
CA SER A 15 9.18 -4.51 -11.15
C SER A 15 7.73 -4.75 -10.74
N LEU A 16 7.26 -5.98 -10.95
CA LEU A 16 5.91 -6.43 -10.60
C LEU A 16 5.99 -7.78 -9.89
N ARG A 17 5.23 -7.92 -8.80
CA ARG A 17 5.11 -9.21 -8.10
C ARG A 17 3.70 -9.43 -7.55
N LEU A 18 3.40 -10.69 -7.28
CA LEU A 18 2.28 -11.04 -6.41
C LEU A 18 2.63 -10.73 -4.94
N ILE A 19 1.58 -10.55 -4.15
CA ILE A 19 1.66 -10.52 -2.68
C ILE A 19 2.35 -11.77 -2.14
N THR A 20 3.23 -11.62 -1.14
CA THR A 20 3.97 -12.75 -0.54
C THR A 20 3.10 -13.54 0.44
N LEU A 21 3.52 -14.75 0.80
CA LEU A 21 2.86 -15.53 1.85
C LEU A 21 2.88 -14.83 3.21
N GLY A 22 3.97 -14.13 3.55
CA GLY A 22 4.09 -13.36 4.79
C GLY A 22 3.11 -12.20 4.82
N GLU A 23 2.99 -11.48 3.71
CA GLU A 23 2.02 -10.39 3.53
C GLU A 23 0.57 -10.88 3.60
N ILE A 24 0.27 -12.04 2.97
CA ILE A 24 -1.04 -12.69 3.09
C ILE A 24 -1.33 -13.02 4.56
N ALA A 25 -0.38 -13.64 5.27
CA ALA A 25 -0.57 -14.01 6.67
C ALA A 25 -0.80 -12.78 7.56
N MET A 26 -0.11 -11.68 7.28
CA MET A 26 -0.31 -10.39 7.97
C MET A 26 -1.70 -9.81 7.65
N ALA A 27 -2.09 -9.74 6.37
CA ALA A 27 -3.35 -9.17 5.92
C ALA A 27 -4.57 -9.98 6.39
N LYS A 28 -4.47 -11.31 6.45
CA LYS A 28 -5.52 -12.19 6.96
C LYS A 28 -5.92 -11.89 8.41
N ARG A 29 -5.03 -11.28 9.21
CA ARG A 29 -5.37 -10.85 10.57
C ARG A 29 -6.38 -9.69 10.59
N VAL A 30 -6.47 -8.94 9.49
CA VAL A 30 -7.35 -7.77 9.35
C VAL A 30 -8.58 -8.11 8.51
N PHE A 31 -8.36 -8.69 7.33
CA PHE A 31 -9.43 -8.89 6.33
C PHE A 31 -9.93 -10.33 6.25
N GLY A 32 -9.35 -11.27 7.00
CA GLY A 32 -9.67 -12.69 6.90
C GLY A 32 -9.52 -13.20 5.47
N ASN A 33 -10.50 -13.94 4.97
CA ASN A 33 -10.54 -14.44 3.59
C ASN A 33 -11.34 -13.51 2.63
N SER A 34 -11.61 -12.27 3.03
CA SER A 34 -12.45 -11.33 2.25
C SER A 34 -11.75 -10.72 1.03
N ILE A 35 -10.45 -10.93 0.87
CA ILE A 35 -9.66 -10.52 -0.28
C ILE A 35 -9.19 -11.78 -1.02
N ALA A 36 -9.36 -11.81 -2.34
CA ALA A 36 -8.74 -12.81 -3.21
C ALA A 36 -7.24 -12.50 -3.38
N TYR A 37 -6.44 -12.80 -2.34
CA TYR A 37 -5.03 -12.39 -2.26
C TYR A 37 -4.17 -12.89 -3.43
N ASN A 38 -4.46 -14.08 -3.95
CA ASN A 38 -3.75 -14.66 -5.10
C ASN A 38 -3.92 -13.86 -6.41
N ARG A 39 -4.72 -12.79 -6.39
CA ARG A 39 -4.95 -11.88 -7.51
C ARG A 39 -4.43 -10.46 -7.24
N VAL A 40 -3.72 -10.25 -6.13
CA VAL A 40 -3.22 -8.93 -5.73
C VAL A 40 -1.79 -8.77 -6.23
N TRP A 41 -1.64 -7.85 -7.18
CA TRP A 41 -0.36 -7.42 -7.71
C TRP A 41 0.18 -6.20 -6.96
N ILE A 42 1.50 -6.16 -6.83
CA ILE A 42 2.25 -5.07 -6.20
C ILE A 42 3.33 -4.63 -7.18
N HIS A 43 3.20 -3.38 -7.62
CA HIS A 43 4.11 -2.71 -8.54
C HIS A 43 5.14 -1.90 -7.74
N CYS A 44 6.41 -2.04 -8.10
CA CYS A 44 7.42 -1.02 -7.81
C CYS A 44 7.49 -0.09 -9.02
N ASP A 45 6.51 0.79 -9.18
CA ASP A 45 6.43 1.72 -10.31
C ASP A 45 5.41 2.84 -10.00
N SER A 46 5.37 3.84 -10.88
CA SER A 46 4.37 4.90 -10.87
C SER A 46 3.10 4.43 -11.59
N TYR A 47 1.95 4.52 -10.92
CA TYR A 47 0.65 4.37 -11.56
C TYR A 47 0.38 5.49 -12.58
N LEU A 48 0.83 6.72 -12.28
CA LEU A 48 0.65 7.87 -13.15
C LEU A 48 1.71 7.92 -14.25
N PRO A 49 1.38 8.41 -15.46
CA PRO A 49 2.33 8.49 -16.57
C PRO A 49 3.52 9.39 -16.22
N PHE A 50 4.64 9.17 -16.91
CA PHE A 50 5.88 9.95 -16.76
C PHE A 50 6.43 9.99 -15.32
N GLY A 51 6.10 9.00 -14.49
CA GLY A 51 6.59 8.96 -13.11
C GLY A 51 6.00 10.04 -12.21
N MET A 52 4.81 10.58 -12.54
CA MET A 52 4.19 11.69 -11.82
C MET A 52 3.60 11.30 -10.45
N GLN A 53 3.51 10.00 -10.11
CA GLN A 53 3.13 9.59 -8.75
C GLN A 53 4.21 10.06 -7.77
N ASN A 54 3.81 10.78 -6.72
CA ASN A 54 4.77 11.22 -5.70
C ASN A 54 5.52 10.02 -5.08
N PRO A 55 6.87 10.06 -4.98
CA PRO A 55 7.67 9.02 -4.32
C PRO A 55 7.25 8.64 -2.90
N ASP A 56 6.56 9.53 -2.19
CA ASP A 56 6.11 9.34 -0.81
C ASP A 56 4.68 8.78 -0.67
N TYR A 57 3.96 8.57 -1.78
CA TYR A 57 2.59 8.06 -1.76
C TYR A 57 2.47 6.69 -2.43
N ALA A 58 1.69 5.82 -1.80
CA ALA A 58 1.17 4.60 -2.38
C ALA A 58 -0.17 4.89 -3.09
N MET A 59 -0.53 4.06 -4.06
CA MET A 59 -1.81 4.16 -4.77
C MET A 59 -2.39 2.77 -5.05
N THR A 60 -3.71 2.63 -4.90
CA THR A 60 -4.45 1.40 -5.25
C THR A 60 -5.74 1.70 -6.01
N PRO A 61 -5.66 2.18 -7.26
CA PRO A 61 -6.84 2.66 -7.99
C PRO A 61 -7.68 1.54 -8.63
N ASN A 62 -7.04 0.42 -9.00
CA ASN A 62 -7.62 -0.67 -9.79
C ASN A 62 -7.59 -2.04 -9.08
N GLY A 63 -7.39 -2.03 -7.75
CA GLY A 63 -7.25 -3.24 -6.95
C GLY A 63 -5.85 -3.86 -6.98
N GLU A 64 -4.86 -3.16 -7.52
CA GLU A 64 -3.43 -3.48 -7.46
C GLU A 64 -2.69 -2.35 -6.76
N LEU A 65 -1.62 -2.68 -6.04
CA LEU A 65 -0.88 -1.72 -5.23
C LEU A 65 0.29 -1.16 -6.03
N TRP A 66 0.47 0.16 -5.99
CA TRP A 66 1.55 0.86 -6.69
C TRP A 66 2.39 1.65 -5.69
N PHE A 67 3.64 1.22 -5.53
CA PHE A 67 4.63 1.91 -4.69
C PHE A 67 5.79 2.38 -5.54
N ARG A 68 6.22 3.63 -5.31
CA ARG A 68 7.51 4.11 -5.81
C ARG A 68 8.66 3.46 -5.04
N GLU A 69 9.87 3.46 -5.60
CA GLU A 69 11.06 2.78 -5.06
C GLU A 69 11.28 3.04 -3.55
N LYS A 70 11.10 4.29 -3.12
CA LYS A 70 11.26 4.74 -1.73
C LYS A 70 10.34 3.98 -0.74
N MET A 71 9.10 3.74 -1.15
CA MET A 71 8.05 3.12 -0.34
C MET A 71 7.97 1.61 -0.53
N TYR A 72 8.45 1.09 -1.66
CA TYR A 72 8.36 -0.32 -2.00
C TYR A 72 9.20 -1.19 -1.06
N ARG A 73 8.67 -2.35 -0.67
CA ARG A 73 9.43 -3.40 0.03
C ARG A 73 9.20 -4.75 -0.65
N PRO A 74 10.24 -5.60 -0.72
CA PRO A 74 10.12 -6.94 -1.31
C PRO A 74 9.18 -7.84 -0.50
N ASP A 75 9.07 -7.60 0.82
CA ASP A 75 8.07 -8.21 1.69
C ASP A 75 7.74 -7.23 2.84
N PHE A 76 6.52 -6.67 2.84
CA PHE A 76 6.06 -5.72 3.85
C PHE A 76 5.83 -6.38 5.22
N SER A 77 5.68 -7.70 5.30
CA SER A 77 5.49 -8.42 6.56
C SER A 77 6.80 -8.62 7.34
N SER A 78 7.95 -8.50 6.67
CA SER A 78 9.28 -8.71 7.25
C SER A 78 9.47 -7.95 8.56
N ILE A 79 10.17 -8.57 9.52
CA ILE A 79 10.46 -7.97 10.83
C ILE A 79 11.31 -6.71 10.73
N THR A 80 12.11 -6.56 9.68
CA THR A 80 12.97 -5.39 9.44
C THR A 80 12.21 -4.22 8.82
N VAL A 81 10.99 -4.44 8.32
CA VAL A 81 10.15 -3.37 7.77
C VAL A 81 9.55 -2.58 8.92
N ARG A 82 9.67 -1.26 8.84
CA ARG A 82 9.13 -0.34 9.84
C ARG A 82 7.60 -0.47 9.92
N THR A 83 7.08 -0.30 11.13
CA THR A 83 5.66 -0.40 11.42
C THR A 83 4.79 0.51 10.53
N GLU A 84 5.23 1.74 10.24
CA GLU A 84 4.47 2.67 9.40
C GLU A 84 4.26 2.13 7.97
N MET A 85 5.27 1.46 7.40
CA MET A 85 5.16 0.83 6.09
C MET A 85 4.18 -0.36 6.09
N LYS A 86 4.09 -1.09 7.22
CA LYS A 86 3.10 -2.17 7.37
C LYS A 86 1.68 -1.60 7.41
N TRP A 87 1.49 -0.50 8.13
CA TRP A 87 0.20 0.20 8.18
C TRP A 87 -0.24 0.69 6.81
N ILE A 88 0.67 1.31 6.05
CA ILE A 88 0.38 1.77 4.68
C ILE A 88 0.03 0.57 3.79
N PHE A 89 0.79 -0.52 3.84
CA PHE A 89 0.46 -1.73 3.08
C PHE A 89 -0.94 -2.28 3.41
N ILE A 90 -1.31 -2.33 4.69
CA ILE A 90 -2.65 -2.77 5.12
C ILE A 90 -3.74 -1.78 4.68
N HIS A 91 -3.46 -0.46 4.71
CA HIS A 91 -4.36 0.57 4.21
C HIS A 91 -4.67 0.37 2.73
N GLU A 92 -3.63 0.19 1.90
CA GLU A 92 -3.78 -0.06 0.47
C GLU A 92 -4.56 -1.35 0.16
N LEU A 93 -4.36 -2.43 0.94
CA LEU A 93 -5.20 -3.63 0.85
C LEU A 93 -6.67 -3.36 1.21
N GLY A 94 -6.96 -2.35 2.03
CA GLY A 94 -8.32 -1.87 2.26
C GLY A 94 -8.97 -1.37 0.97
N HIS A 95 -8.23 -0.67 0.12
CA HIS A 95 -8.70 -0.25 -1.21
C HIS A 95 -8.89 -1.44 -2.16
N VAL A 96 -8.01 -2.43 -2.12
CA VAL A 96 -8.22 -3.70 -2.85
C VAL A 96 -9.52 -4.37 -2.42
N TRP A 97 -9.77 -4.48 -1.11
CA TRP A 97 -11.00 -5.06 -0.59
C TRP A 97 -12.23 -4.29 -1.06
N GLN A 98 -12.22 -2.95 -1.00
CA GLN A 98 -13.30 -2.10 -1.52
C GLN A 98 -13.55 -2.34 -3.00
N HIS A 99 -12.49 -2.44 -3.80
CA HIS A 99 -12.55 -2.71 -5.23
C HIS A 99 -13.15 -4.09 -5.53
N GLN A 100 -12.66 -5.15 -4.86
CA GLN A 100 -13.13 -6.53 -5.06
C GLN A 100 -14.57 -6.76 -4.60
N THR A 101 -15.04 -6.02 -3.60
CA THR A 101 -16.39 -6.18 -3.03
C THR A 101 -17.43 -5.19 -3.59
N GLY A 102 -17.05 -4.37 -4.58
CA GLY A 102 -17.98 -3.46 -5.26
C GLY A 102 -18.52 -2.33 -4.37
N GLN A 103 -17.82 -1.98 -3.29
CA GLN A 103 -18.29 -0.98 -2.32
C GLN A 103 -18.34 0.45 -2.86
N TRP A 104 -17.79 0.71 -4.04
CA TRP A 104 -17.90 1.99 -4.76
C TRP A 104 -19.36 2.46 -4.97
N VAL A 105 -20.34 1.55 -5.03
CA VAL A 105 -21.77 1.92 -5.16
C VAL A 105 -22.39 2.31 -3.81
N ARG A 106 -21.90 1.78 -2.69
CA ARG A 106 -22.41 2.08 -1.32
C ARG A 106 -21.72 3.28 -0.66
N LEU A 107 -20.50 3.62 -1.08
CA LEU A 107 -19.70 4.74 -0.54
C LEU A 107 -19.98 6.10 -1.21
N ARG A 108 -20.82 6.18 -2.25
CA ARG A 108 -21.25 7.48 -2.84
C ARG A 108 -21.96 8.40 -1.83
N GLY A 109 -22.44 7.88 -0.71
CA GLY A 109 -23.01 8.67 0.38
C GLY A 109 -21.99 9.19 1.42
N THR A 110 -20.72 8.77 1.39
CA THR A 110 -19.78 8.98 2.50
C THR A 110 -18.36 9.41 2.12
N PHE A 111 -18.13 9.93 0.92
CA PHE A 111 -16.85 10.60 0.56
C PHE A 111 -16.72 12.00 1.20
N SER A 112 -16.85 12.07 2.53
CA SER A 112 -16.66 13.27 3.35
C SER A 112 -15.18 13.60 3.63
N TRP A 113 -14.24 12.78 3.14
CA TRP A 113 -12.79 12.98 3.39
C TRP A 113 -12.17 14.15 2.60
N ALA A 114 -12.82 14.63 1.53
CA ALA A 114 -12.43 15.88 0.85
C ALA A 114 -12.85 17.15 1.61
N ALA A 115 -13.70 17.05 2.65
CA ALA A 115 -14.33 18.21 3.28
C ALA A 115 -13.64 18.73 4.55
N ASN A 116 -12.63 18.04 5.10
CA ASN A 116 -12.00 18.47 6.37
C ASN A 116 -10.47 18.36 6.36
N TYR A 117 -9.82 19.07 5.43
CA TYR A 117 -8.38 19.43 5.55
C TYR A 117 -8.17 20.95 5.64
N THR A 118 -9.12 21.67 6.22
CA THR A 118 -8.90 23.01 6.75
C THR A 118 -8.47 22.88 8.20
N TYR A 119 -7.15 22.84 8.44
CA TYR A 119 -6.60 23.22 9.73
C TYR A 119 -6.64 24.74 9.83
N ASP A 120 -7.64 25.26 10.54
CA ASP A 120 -7.61 26.62 11.06
C ASP A 120 -6.99 26.55 12.47
N LEU A 121 -5.66 26.65 12.54
CA LEU A 121 -4.94 26.86 13.79
C LEU A 121 -4.84 28.36 14.03
N ASP A 122 -5.91 28.95 14.54
CA ASP A 122 -5.80 30.15 15.37
C ASP A 122 -6.96 30.22 16.37
N LYS A 123 -6.80 29.45 17.45
CA LYS A 123 -7.50 29.71 18.70
C LYS A 123 -6.48 30.24 19.70
N LYS A 124 -6.23 31.55 19.66
CA LYS A 124 -5.70 32.25 20.84
C LYS A 124 -6.74 32.16 21.93
N ILE A 125 -6.41 31.41 22.98
CA ILE A 125 -7.10 31.48 24.27
C ILE A 125 -6.28 32.41 25.15
N ASN A 126 -6.99 33.38 25.74
CA ASN A 126 -6.61 34.44 26.69
C ASN A 126 -5.98 35.70 26.11
#